data_AF-A0A135VEK5-F1
#
_entry.id   AF-A0A135VEK5-F1
#
_cell.length_a   1.000
_cell.length_b   1.000
_cell.length_c   1.000
_cell.angle_alpha   90.00
_cell.angle_beta   90.00
_cell.angle_gamma   90.00
#
_symmetry.space_group_name_H-M   'P 1'
#
loop_
_entity.id
_entity.type
_entity.pdbx_description
1 polymer ?
#
loop_
_entity_poly.entity_id
_entity_poly.type
_entity_poly.pdbx_seq_one_letter_code
_entity_poly.pdbx_strand_id
1 'polypeptide(L)'
;MKETANLDKLEAAAAAFGDERLRWLVGKGDILVQRGELTQERLKQLMEQTVREEIDRNHIMREIRDGPATITEIAKGANMEKDYILENLLALMKWNLVEIVGEENREYIYARKEI
;
A
#
# COMPACT_ATOMS: atom_id res chain seq x y z
N MET A 1 -9.42 16.99 17.53
CA MET A 1 -9.58 15.55 17.20
C MET A 1 -9.99 15.28 15.74
N LYS A 2 -10.94 16.01 15.13
CA LYS A 2 -11.25 15.86 13.69
C LYS A 2 -10.13 16.36 12.75
N GLU A 3 -9.34 17.33 13.21
CA GLU A 3 -8.32 18.00 12.42
C GLU A 3 -7.06 17.14 12.20
N THR A 4 -6.65 16.39 13.24
CA THR A 4 -5.51 15.45 13.20
C THR A 4 -5.78 14.24 12.28
N ALA A 5 -7.00 13.71 12.29
CA ALA A 5 -7.40 12.62 11.38
C ALA A 5 -7.42 13.03 9.88
N ASN A 6 -7.49 14.33 9.61
CA ASN A 6 -7.46 14.87 8.25
C ASN A 6 -6.02 15.10 7.77
N LEU A 7 -5.14 15.50 8.69
CA LEU A 7 -3.69 15.60 8.46
C LEU A 7 -3.06 14.24 8.16
N ASP A 8 -3.35 13.20 8.95
CA ASP A 8 -2.85 11.84 8.70
C ASP A 8 -3.27 11.32 7.31
N LYS A 9 -4.50 11.64 6.87
CA LYS A 9 -4.99 11.30 5.53
C LYS A 9 -4.30 12.09 4.43
N LEU A 10 -4.02 13.37 4.66
CA LEU A 10 -3.32 14.23 3.70
C LEU A 10 -1.84 13.82 3.57
N GLU A 11 -1.18 13.44 4.67
CA GLU A 11 0.18 12.91 4.65
C GLU A 11 0.26 11.56 3.94
N ALA A 12 -0.68 10.65 4.21
CA ALA A 12 -0.78 9.37 3.50
C ALA A 12 -1.04 9.56 1.99
N ALA A 13 -1.90 10.52 1.63
CA ALA A 13 -2.14 10.88 0.23
C ALA A 13 -0.89 11.48 -0.43
N ALA A 14 -0.15 12.36 0.27
CA ALA A 14 1.08 12.96 -0.24
C ALA A 14 2.20 11.91 -0.41
N ALA A 15 2.32 10.97 0.51
CA ALA A 15 3.25 9.83 0.40
C ALA A 15 2.95 8.96 -0.83
N ALA A 16 1.67 8.68 -1.08
CA ALA A 16 1.24 7.91 -2.26
C ALA A 16 1.64 8.59 -3.59
N PHE A 17 1.61 9.93 -3.69
CA PHE A 17 2.11 10.63 -4.88
C PHE A 17 3.64 10.50 -5.07
N GLY A 18 4.37 10.19 -4.00
CA GLY A 18 5.79 9.85 -4.04
C GLY A 18 6.06 8.47 -4.61
N ASP A 19 5.09 7.57 -4.62
CA ASP A 19 5.28 6.17 -5.02
C ASP A 19 5.44 6.02 -6.54
N GLU A 20 6.35 5.12 -6.92
CA GLU A 20 6.79 4.91 -8.29
C GLU A 20 5.62 4.56 -9.23
N ARG A 21 4.64 3.80 -8.73
CA ARG A 21 3.47 3.36 -9.52
C ARG A 21 2.55 4.52 -9.91
N LEU A 22 2.20 5.40 -8.97
CA LEU A 22 1.36 6.56 -9.26
C LEU A 22 2.09 7.56 -10.15
N ARG A 23 3.37 7.83 -9.87
CA ARG A 23 4.20 8.71 -10.70
C ARG A 23 4.29 8.19 -12.14
N TRP A 24 4.49 6.88 -12.31
CA TRP A 24 4.53 6.26 -13.63
C TRP A 24 3.18 6.35 -14.34
N LEU A 25 2.07 6.06 -13.66
CA LEU A 25 0.72 6.14 -14.25
C LEU A 25 0.38 7.56 -14.70
N VAL A 26 0.71 8.58 -13.91
CA VAL A 26 0.52 9.99 -14.29
C VAL A 26 1.40 10.36 -15.50
N GLY A 27 2.68 9.94 -15.50
CA GLY A 27 3.61 10.31 -16.57
C GLY A 27 3.45 9.54 -17.89
N LYS A 28 3.13 8.24 -17.83
CA LYS A 28 3.02 7.36 -19.00
C LYS A 28 1.59 7.10 -19.44
N GLY A 29 0.61 7.22 -18.53
CA GLY A 29 -0.80 6.95 -18.82
C GLY A 29 -1.32 7.75 -20.00
N ASP A 30 -1.06 9.06 -20.01
CA ASP A 30 -1.49 9.95 -21.11
C ASP A 30 -0.88 9.55 -22.45
N ILE A 31 0.40 9.13 -22.47
CA ILE A 31 1.08 8.66 -23.68
C ILE A 31 0.42 7.39 -24.21
N LEU A 32 0.08 6.45 -23.33
CA LEU A 32 -0.59 5.20 -23.72
C LEU A 32 -1.99 5.47 -24.29
N VAL A 33 -2.71 6.44 -23.73
CA VAL A 33 -4.00 6.84 -24.26
C VAL A 33 -3.88 7.50 -25.63
N GLN A 34 -2.91 8.40 -25.81
CA GLN A 34 -2.64 9.02 -27.12
C GLN A 34 -2.29 8.00 -28.20
N ARG A 35 -1.66 6.88 -27.82
CA ARG A 35 -1.31 5.77 -28.73
C ARG A 35 -2.46 4.78 -28.96
N GLY A 36 -3.59 4.93 -28.27
CA GLY A 36 -4.71 4.00 -28.33
C GLY A 36 -4.44 2.65 -27.64
N GLU A 37 -3.36 2.54 -26.87
CA GLU A 37 -2.99 1.34 -26.10
C GLU A 37 -3.76 1.24 -24.77
N LEU A 38 -4.36 2.35 -24.34
CA LEU A 38 -5.16 2.47 -23.13
C LEU A 38 -6.36 3.40 -23.37
N THR A 39 -7.51 3.11 -22.77
CA THR A 39 -8.64 4.05 -22.81
C THR A 39 -8.56 5.03 -21.63
N GLN A 40 -9.12 6.23 -21.79
CA GLN A 40 -9.20 7.21 -20.69
C GLN A 40 -9.92 6.64 -19.45
N GLU A 41 -11.02 5.91 -19.67
CA GLU A 41 -11.78 5.26 -18.60
C GLU A 41 -10.91 4.22 -17.86
N ARG A 42 -10.14 3.42 -18.59
CA ARG A 42 -9.25 2.43 -17.97
C ARG A 42 -8.12 3.10 -17.19
N LEU A 43 -7.54 4.19 -17.71
CA LEU A 43 -6.53 4.97 -17.01
C LEU A 43 -7.08 5.51 -15.68
N LYS A 44 -8.28 6.09 -15.69
CA LYS A 44 -8.95 6.59 -14.48
C LYS A 44 -9.13 5.48 -13.44
N GLN A 45 -9.64 4.32 -13.84
CA GLN A 45 -9.81 3.17 -12.95
C GLN A 45 -8.47 2.69 -12.36
N LEU A 46 -7.41 2.63 -13.18
CA LEU A 46 -6.08 2.25 -12.72
C LEU A 46 -5.51 3.26 -11.71
N MET A 47 -5.72 4.56 -11.93
CA MET A 47 -5.32 5.59 -10.98
C MET A 47 -6.07 5.45 -9.66
N GLU A 48 -7.41 5.35 -9.68
CA GLU A 48 -8.22 5.21 -8.47
C GLU A 48 -7.84 3.95 -7.67
N GLN A 49 -7.64 2.83 -8.36
CA GLN A 49 -7.19 1.59 -7.76
C GLN A 49 -5.79 1.76 -7.14
N THR A 50 -4.84 2.33 -7.88
CA THR A 50 -3.46 2.47 -7.40
C THR A 50 -3.39 3.41 -6.20
N VAL A 51 -4.14 4.52 -6.19
CA VAL A 51 -4.20 5.42 -5.02
C VAL A 51 -4.67 4.69 -3.78
N ARG A 52 -5.76 3.92 -3.89
CA ARG A 52 -6.29 3.14 -2.76
C ARG A 52 -5.24 2.15 -2.24
N GLU A 53 -4.66 1.39 -3.15
CA GLU A 53 -3.65 0.40 -2.82
C GLU A 53 -2.40 1.00 -2.14
N GLU A 54 -1.91 2.17 -2.60
CA GLU A 54 -0.76 2.81 -1.94
C GLU A 54 -1.12 3.36 -0.55
N ILE A 55 -2.33 3.90 -0.36
CA ILE A 55 -2.79 4.33 0.96
C ILE A 55 -2.84 3.13 1.91
N ASP A 56 -3.43 2.03 1.47
CA ASP A 56 -3.60 0.84 2.29
C ASP A 56 -2.25 0.19 2.62
N ARG A 57 -1.33 0.11 1.65
CA ARG A 57 0.05 -0.35 1.89
C ARG A 57 0.81 0.53 2.87
N ASN A 58 0.69 1.84 2.77
CA ASN A 58 1.33 2.76 3.72
C ASN A 58 0.77 2.56 5.14
N HIS A 59 -0.54 2.28 5.26
CA HIS A 59 -1.14 1.95 6.56
C HIS A 59 -0.59 0.62 7.11
N ILE A 60 -0.52 -0.43 6.28
CA ILE A 60 0.09 -1.71 6.65
C ILE A 60 1.54 -1.53 7.12
N MET A 61 2.34 -0.78 6.35
CA MET A 61 3.73 -0.49 6.69
C MET A 61 3.88 0.29 8.00
N ARG A 62 2.88 1.12 8.36
CA ARG A 62 2.84 1.82 9.64
C ARG A 62 2.65 0.86 10.81
N GLU A 63 1.80 -0.16 10.66
CA GLU A 63 1.55 -1.15 11.72
C GLU A 63 2.80 -1.97 12.07
N ILE A 64 3.73 -2.15 11.12
CA ILE A 64 5.01 -2.83 11.33
C ILE A 64 6.20 -1.85 11.45
N ARG A 65 5.93 -0.55 11.66
CA ARG A 65 6.99 0.47 11.76
C ARG A 65 7.78 0.35 13.05
N ASP A 66 7.08 0.12 14.16
CA ASP A 66 7.66 0.16 15.51
C ASP A 66 8.07 -1.24 16.00
N GLY A 67 7.80 -2.28 15.20
CA GLY A 67 8.21 -3.66 15.44
C GLY A 67 7.53 -4.66 14.50
N PRO A 68 7.98 -5.92 14.48
CA PRO A 68 7.31 -6.99 13.74
C PRO A 68 5.91 -7.29 14.28
N ALA A 69 4.99 -7.70 13.41
CA ALA A 69 3.61 -8.02 13.80
C ALA A 69 3.03 -9.18 12.97
N THR A 70 2.08 -9.90 13.56
CA THR A 70 1.28 -10.93 12.89
C THR A 70 0.21 -10.31 11.99
N ILE A 71 -0.33 -11.08 11.05
CA ILE A 71 -1.45 -10.63 10.20
C ILE A 71 -2.68 -10.22 11.02
N THR A 72 -2.95 -10.88 12.16
CA THR A 72 -4.04 -10.47 13.06
C THR A 72 -3.83 -9.09 13.64
N GLU A 73 -2.63 -8.80 14.12
CA GLU A 73 -2.29 -7.51 14.72
C GLU A 73 -2.37 -6.39 13.68
N ILE A 74 -1.80 -6.62 12.49
CA ILE A 74 -1.85 -5.67 11.38
C ILE A 74 -3.30 -5.41 10.96
N ALA A 75 -4.11 -6.47 10.78
CA ALA A 75 -5.52 -6.33 10.39
C ALA A 75 -6.33 -5.50 11.41
N LYS A 76 -6.07 -5.71 12.70
CA LYS A 76 -6.72 -4.98 13.79
C LYS A 76 -6.30 -3.50 13.80
N GLY A 77 -5.02 -3.21 13.61
CA GLY A 77 -4.50 -1.84 13.60
C GLY A 77 -4.94 -1.05 12.37
N ALA A 78 -4.83 -1.66 11.18
CA ALA A 78 -5.22 -1.06 9.92
C ALA A 78 -6.75 -1.03 9.70
N ASN A 79 -7.52 -1.81 10.48
CA ASN A 79 -8.96 -2.00 10.34
C ASN A 79 -9.35 -2.48 8.92
N MET A 80 -8.71 -3.57 8.48
CA MET A 80 -8.91 -4.21 7.17
C MET A 80 -8.99 -5.72 7.31
N GLU A 81 -9.62 -6.38 6.34
CA GLU A 81 -9.72 -7.84 6.30
C GLU A 81 -8.36 -8.51 6.10
N LYS A 82 -8.15 -9.66 6.77
CA LYS A 82 -6.88 -10.40 6.72
C LYS A 82 -6.47 -10.78 5.31
N ASP A 83 -7.39 -11.26 4.48
CA ASP A 83 -7.08 -11.66 3.10
C ASP A 83 -6.52 -10.48 2.28
N TYR A 84 -7.11 -9.29 2.46
CA TYR A 84 -6.64 -8.07 1.80
C TYR A 84 -5.28 -7.59 2.33
N ILE A 85 -5.05 -7.71 3.63
CA ILE A 85 -3.73 -7.45 4.24
C ILE A 85 -2.68 -8.40 3.64
N LEU A 86 -3.00 -9.69 3.52
CA LEU A 86 -2.08 -10.71 2.99
C LEU A 86 -1.68 -10.41 1.55
N GLU A 87 -2.64 -10.06 0.68
CA GLU A 87 -2.36 -9.67 -0.70
C GLU A 87 -1.38 -8.49 -0.78
N ASN A 88 -1.58 -7.47 0.06
CA ASN A 88 -0.70 -6.30 0.10
C ASN A 88 0.68 -6.62 0.70
N LEU A 89 0.76 -7.47 1.74
CA LEU A 89 2.03 -7.95 2.28
C LEU A 89 2.82 -8.74 1.23
N LEU A 90 2.16 -9.60 0.44
CA LEU A 90 2.78 -10.31 -0.67
C LEU A 90 3.36 -9.37 -1.73
N ALA A 91 2.65 -8.28 -2.06
CA ALA A 91 3.16 -7.24 -2.95
C ALA A 91 4.40 -6.53 -2.36
N LEU A 92 4.34 -6.16 -1.08
CA LEU A 92 5.44 -5.51 -0.37
C LEU A 92 6.68 -6.42 -0.25
N MET A 93 6.49 -7.72 -0.02
CA MET A 93 7.56 -8.72 -0.02
C MET A 93 8.17 -8.89 -1.41
N LYS A 94 7.36 -8.91 -2.47
CA LYS A 94 7.84 -8.93 -3.86
C LYS A 94 8.71 -7.71 -4.18
N TRP A 95 8.44 -6.56 -3.57
CA TRP A 95 9.25 -5.34 -3.69
C TRP A 95 10.38 -5.26 -2.66
N ASN A 96 10.62 -6.32 -1.90
CA ASN A 96 11.69 -6.42 -0.91
C ASN A 96 11.61 -5.34 0.20
N LEU A 97 10.39 -4.89 0.53
CA LEU A 97 10.13 -3.89 1.59
C LEU A 97 9.73 -4.54 2.92
N VAL A 98 9.22 -5.76 2.87
CA VAL A 98 8.74 -6.55 4.00
C VAL A 98 9.33 -7.95 3.92
N GLU A 99 9.54 -8.59 5.07
CA GLU A 99 9.95 -9.99 5.16
C GLU A 99 9.26 -10.72 6.31
N ILE A 100 9.29 -12.05 6.25
CA ILE A 100 8.82 -12.92 7.33
C ILE A 100 10.00 -13.20 8.26
N VAL A 101 9.85 -12.82 9.53
CA VAL A 101 10.92 -12.96 10.56
C VAL A 101 10.64 -14.08 11.57
N GLY A 102 9.47 -14.71 11.49
CA GLY A 102 9.10 -15.80 12.38
C GLY A 102 7.67 -16.27 12.19
N GLU A 103 7.22 -17.09 13.13
CA GLU A 103 5.86 -17.61 13.21
C GLU A 103 5.42 -17.63 14.68
N GLU A 104 4.19 -17.20 14.94
CA GLU A 104 3.56 -17.30 16.25
C GLU A 104 2.06 -17.62 16.07
N ASN A 105 1.51 -18.50 16.90
CA ASN A 105 0.08 -18.86 16.86
C ASN A 105 -0.43 -19.33 15.48
N ARG A 106 0.43 -20.00 14.68
CA ARG A 106 0.17 -20.42 13.29
C ARG A 106 0.01 -19.26 12.29
N GLU A 107 0.50 -18.07 12.64
CA GLU A 107 0.56 -16.91 11.77
C GLU A 107 2.02 -16.49 11.57
N TYR A 108 2.37 -16.09 10.36
CA TYR A 108 3.68 -15.48 10.11
C TYR A 108 3.78 -14.10 10.76
N ILE A 109 4.98 -13.79 11.22
CA ILE A 109 5.34 -12.47 11.75
C ILE A 109 6.05 -11.70 10.63
N TYR A 110 5.53 -10.52 10.29
CA TYR A 110 6.04 -9.66 9.25
C TYR A 110 6.80 -8.48 9.85
N ALA A 111 7.93 -8.12 9.25
CA ALA A 111 8.72 -6.94 9.62
C ALA A 111 9.10 -6.15 8.38
N ARG A 112 9.38 -4.85 8.57
CA ARG A 112 10.03 -4.05 7.52
C ARG A 112 11.43 -4.59 7.29
N LYS A 113 11.81 -4.72 6.03
CA LYS A 113 13.17 -5.08 5.66
C LYS A 113 14.07 -3.86 5.82
N GLU A 114 15.14 -3.98 6.59
CA GLU A 114 16.17 -2.93 6.67
C GLU A 114 16.92 -2.86 5.34
N ILE A 115 17.06 -1.66 4.78
CA ILE A 115 17.77 -1.37 3.52
C ILE A 115 19.12 -0.75 3.85
#